data_AF-X1VFN7-F1
#
_entry.id   AF-X1VFN7-F1
#
_cell.length_a   1.000
_cell.length_b   1.000
_cell.length_c   1.000
_cell.angle_alpha   90.00
_cell.angle_beta   90.00
_cell.angle_gamma   90.00
#
_symmetry.space_group_name_H-M   'P 1'
#
loop_
_entity.id
_entity.type
_entity.pdbx_description
1 polymer ?
#
loop_
_entity_poly.entity_id
_entity_poly.type
_entity_poly.pdbx_seq_one_letter_code
_entity_poly.pdbx_strand_id
1 'polypeptide(L)' 'IPTWGATEAFLPEDADLLIENTETGQTIARHNLKIIDTLFESTACLIGSTGRVFSSTKNERVGSIIEALRTAVEDI' A
#
# COMPACT_ATOMS: atom_id res chain seq x y z
N ILE A 1 10.15 -0.48 17.81
CA ILE A 1 11.23 -1.28 17.18
C ILE A 1 10.73 -1.68 15.79
N PRO A 2 11.41 -1.31 14.68
CA PRO A 2 10.97 -1.73 13.36
C PRO A 2 11.19 -3.24 13.22
N THR A 3 10.11 -3.96 12.93
CA THR A 3 10.11 -5.38 12.60
C THR A 3 9.99 -5.52 11.07
N TRP A 4 10.73 -6.46 10.48
CA TRP A 4 10.77 -6.64 9.01
C TRP A 4 9.64 -7.54 8.48
N GLY A 5 8.56 -7.68 9.25
CA GLY A 5 7.42 -8.55 8.97
C GLY A 5 6.91 -9.28 10.22
N ALA A 6 5.75 -9.92 10.10
CA ALA A 6 5.04 -10.61 11.18
C ALA A 6 4.91 -9.74 12.45
N THR A 7 4.56 -8.46 12.26
CA THR A 7 4.59 -7.47 13.33
C THR A 7 3.51 -7.74 14.38
N GLU A 8 2.43 -8.41 13.97
CA GLU A 8 1.38 -8.95 14.82
C GLU A 8 1.82 -10.16 15.68
N ALA A 9 2.89 -10.86 15.29
CA ALA A 9 3.40 -12.03 16.01
C ALA A 9 4.59 -11.70 16.94
N PHE A 10 5.28 -10.59 16.69
CA PHE A 10 6.50 -10.20 17.39
C PHE A 10 6.37 -8.80 18.02
N LEU A 11 5.34 -8.62 18.84
CA LEU A 11 5.17 -7.40 19.62
C LEU A 11 6.22 -7.31 20.74
N PRO A 12 6.85 -6.14 20.94
CA PRO A 12 7.59 -5.86 22.16
C PRO A 12 6.69 -6.03 23.40
N GLU A 13 7.25 -6.52 24.50
CA GLU A 13 6.49 -6.74 25.76
C GLU A 13 5.92 -5.45 26.34
N ASP A 14 6.50 -4.30 26.01
CA ASP A 14 6.14 -2.96 26.46
C ASP A 14 5.30 -2.16 25.44
N ALA A 15 4.82 -2.80 24.37
CA ALA A 15 4.01 -2.13 23.36
C ALA A 15 2.52 -2.06 23.77
N ASP A 16 1.99 -0.83 23.87
CA ASP A 16 0.55 -0.61 24.12
C ASP A 16 -0.31 -0.67 22.83
N LEU A 17 0.29 -0.30 21.68
CA LEU A 17 -0.41 -0.15 20.40
C LEU A 17 0.45 -0.67 19.25
N LEU A 18 -0.22 -1.23 18.25
CA LEU A 18 0.37 -1.64 16.98
C LEU A 18 -0.23 -0.80 15.85
N ILE A 19 0.64 -0.22 15.02
CA ILE A 19 0.25 0.41 13.76
C ILE A 19 0.69 -0.53 12.63
N GLU A 20 -0.29 -1.07 11.92
CA GLU A 20 -0.05 -2.09 10.89
C GLU A 20 -1.00 -1.91 9.70
N ASN A 21 -0.49 -2.18 8.50
CA ASN A 21 -1.32 -2.29 7.31
C ASN A 21 -2.07 -3.62 7.33
N THR A 22 -3.37 -3.59 7.13
CA THR A 22 -4.21 -4.79 7.07
C THR A 22 -5.21 -4.70 5.93
N GLU A 23 -5.57 -5.85 5.36
CA GLU A 23 -6.58 -5.96 4.31
C GLU A 23 -7.89 -6.51 4.90
N THR A 24 -7.89 -7.76 5.37
CA THR A 24 -9.08 -8.41 5.93
C THR A 24 -9.13 -8.41 7.46
N GLY A 25 -8.04 -8.02 8.13
CA GLY A 25 -7.90 -8.12 9.59
C GLY A 25 -7.75 -9.54 10.13
N GLN A 26 -7.75 -10.58 9.30
CA GLN A 26 -7.71 -11.98 9.77
C GLN A 26 -6.46 -12.31 10.59
N THR A 27 -5.29 -11.83 10.18
CA THR A 27 -4.04 -12.15 10.89
C THR A 27 -3.99 -11.43 12.24
N ILE A 28 -4.43 -10.17 12.31
CA ILE A 28 -4.59 -9.41 13.56
C ILE A 28 -5.49 -10.18 14.53
N ALA A 29 -6.66 -10.66 14.07
CA ALA A 29 -7.58 -11.43 14.90
C ALA A 29 -7.00 -12.77 15.39
N ARG A 30 -6.23 -13.47 14.54
CA ARG A 30 -5.53 -14.72 14.93
C ARG A 30 -4.49 -14.50 16.03
N HIS A 31 -3.93 -13.30 16.13
CA HIS A 31 -2.96 -12.92 17.16
C HIS A 31 -3.59 -12.24 18.38
N ASN A 32 -4.92 -12.38 18.58
CA ASN A 32 -5.67 -11.80 19.70
C ASN A 32 -5.56 -10.26 19.80
N LEU A 33 -5.29 -9.60 18.68
CA LEU A 33 -5.29 -8.15 18.57
C LEU A 33 -6.65 -7.68 18.05
N LYS A 34 -6.99 -6.43 18.36
CA LYS A 34 -8.24 -5.80 17.93
C LYS A 34 -7.92 -4.51 17.18
N ILE A 35 -8.48 -4.39 15.98
CA ILE A 35 -8.48 -3.11 15.25
C ILE A 35 -9.38 -2.14 16.01
N ILE A 36 -8.80 -1.02 16.43
CA ILE A 36 -9.50 0.02 17.19
C ILE A 36 -9.80 1.27 16.35
N ASP A 37 -9.01 1.52 15.31
CA ASP A 37 -9.17 2.66 14.42
C ASP A 37 -8.46 2.42 13.07
N THR A 38 -8.87 3.18 12.05
CA THR A 38 -8.26 3.19 10.71
C THR A 38 -7.61 4.56 10.49
N LEU A 39 -6.28 4.59 10.35
CA LEU A 39 -5.57 5.85 10.06
C LEU A 39 -5.74 6.29 8.61
N PHE A 40 -5.58 5.35 7.67
CA PHE A 40 -5.65 5.60 6.23
C PHE A 40 -6.17 4.36 5.50
N GLU A 41 -6.91 4.59 4.42
CA GLU A 41 -7.17 3.58 3.40
C GLU A 41 -6.14 3.71 2.28
N SER A 42 -5.55 2.61 1.85
CA SER A 42 -4.51 2.60 0.82
C SER A 42 -4.96 1.86 -0.43
N THR A 43 -4.60 2.40 -1.59
CA THR A 43 -4.75 1.75 -2.89
C THR A 43 -3.42 1.74 -3.63
N ALA A 44 -3.25 0.79 -4.55
CA ALA A 44 -2.11 0.81 -5.45
C ALA A 44 -2.23 2.02 -6.40
N CYS A 45 -1.15 2.80 -6.53
CA CYS A 45 -1.13 3.97 -7.38
C CYS A 45 0.08 3.97 -8.32
N LEU A 46 -0.12 4.47 -9.54
CA LEU A 46 0.97 4.74 -10.48
C LEU A 46 1.56 6.11 -10.17
N ILE A 47 2.83 6.15 -9.78
CA ILE A 47 3.55 7.39 -9.43
C ILE A 47 4.57 7.74 -10.52
N GLY A 48 4.54 8.99 -10.99
CA GLY A 48 5.46 9.54 -12.00
C GLY A 48 6.32 10.68 -11.46
N SER A 49 7.49 10.90 -12.08
CA SER A 49 8.38 12.01 -11.72
C SER A 49 7.89 13.34 -12.31
N THR A 50 7.80 14.40 -11.49
CA THR A 50 7.25 15.72 -11.88
C THR A 50 8.31 16.76 -12.29
N GLY A 51 9.61 16.46 -12.12
CA GLY A 51 10.69 17.44 -12.24
C GLY A 51 11.58 17.30 -13.48
N ARG A 52 11.18 16.51 -14.49
CA ARG A 52 11.99 16.26 -15.69
C ARG A 52 11.20 16.58 -16.94
N VAL A 53 11.85 17.31 -17.86
CA VAL A 53 11.36 17.43 -19.24
C VAL A 53 11.56 16.07 -19.89
N PHE A 54 10.48 15.33 -20.06
CA PHE A 54 10.51 14.07 -20.79
C PHE A 54 10.63 14.34 -22.29
N SER A 55 11.41 13.51 -22.98
CA SER A 55 11.38 13.48 -24.45
C SER A 55 9.98 13.08 -24.93
N SER A 56 9.61 13.48 -26.14
CA SER A 56 8.32 13.12 -26.78
C SER A 56 8.05 11.61 -26.71
N THR A 57 9.04 10.79 -27.06
CA THR A 57 8.95 9.32 -27.00
C THR A 57 8.67 8.80 -25.60
N LYS A 58 9.23 9.43 -24.56
CA LYS A 58 9.00 8.99 -23.17
C LYS A 58 7.59 9.38 -22.69
N ASN A 59 7.08 10.55 -23.10
CA ASN A 59 5.72 10.97 -22.81
C ASN A 59 4.69 10.04 -23.47
N GLU A 60 4.89 9.70 -24.74
CA GLU A 60 4.02 8.76 -25.46
C GLU A 60 3.97 7.41 -24.74
N ARG A 61 5.13 6.85 -24.37
CA ARG A 61 5.20 5.57 -23.67
C ARG A 61 4.54 5.60 -22.29
N VAL A 62 4.71 6.69 -21.53
CA VAL A 62 4.02 6.86 -20.24
C VAL A 62 2.51 6.93 -20.46
N GLY A 63 2.05 7.65 -21.48
CA GLY A 63 0.64 7.70 -21.86
C GLY A 63 0.07 6.33 -22.18
N SER A 64 0.77 5.50 -22.96
CA SER A 64 0.34 4.13 -23.26
C SER A 64 0.23 3.25 -22.02
N ILE A 65 1.15 3.39 -21.04
CA ILE A 65 1.09 2.64 -19.79
C ILE A 65 -0.11 3.07 -18.94
N ILE A 66 -0.35 4.37 -18.84
CA ILE A 66 -1.50 4.91 -18.09
C ILE A 66 -2.80 4.39 -18.68
N GLU A 67 -2.95 4.43 -20.01
CA GLU A 67 -4.17 3.98 -20.68
C GLU A 67 -4.39 2.47 -20.51
N ALA A 68 -3.34 1.67 -20.71
CA ALA A 68 -3.42 0.22 -20.51
C ALA A 68 -3.83 -0.16 -19.08
N LEU A 69 -3.29 0.53 -18.07
CA LEU A 69 -3.67 0.30 -16.67
C LEU A 69 -5.10 0.77 -16.37
N ARG A 70 -5.54 1.88 -16.97
CA ARG A 70 -6.91 2.37 -16.79
C ARG A 70 -7.94 1.40 -17.36
N THR A 71 -7.75 0.96 -18.61
CA THR A 71 -8.63 -0.04 -19.25
C THR A 71 -8.71 -1.32 -18.44
N ALA A 72 -7.56 -1.83 -17.97
CA ALA A 72 -7.52 -3.06 -17.17
C ALA A 72 -8.26 -2.97 -15.83
N VAL A 73 -8.40 -1.76 -15.26
CA VAL A 73 -9.15 -1.54 -14.02
C VAL A 73 -10.64 -1.35 -14.28
N GLU A 74 -11.04 -0.76 -15.42
CA GLU A 74 -12.44 -0.58 -15.81
C GLU A 74 -13.12 -1.90 -16.24
N ASP A 75 -12.34 -2.89 -16.69
CA ASP A 75 -12.82 -4.23 -17.08
C ASP A 75 -13.06 -5.18 -15.88
N ILE A 76 -12.91 -4.70 -14.63
CA ILE A 76 -13.10 -5.44 -13.36
C ILE A 76 -14.42 -5.02 -12.72
#